data_AF-A0AA36DEI3-F1
#
_entry.id   AF-A0AA36DEI3-F1
#
_cell.length_a   1.000
_cell.length_b   1.000
_cell.length_c   1.000
_cell.angle_alpha   90.00
_cell.angle_beta   90.00
_cell.angle_gamma   90.00
#
_symmetry.space_group_name_H-M   'P 1'
#
loop_
_entity.id
_entity.type
_entity.pdbx_description
1 polymer ?
#
loop_
_entity_poly.entity_id
_entity_poly.type
_entity_poly.pdbx_seq_one_letter_code
_entity_poly.pdbx_strand_id
1 'polypeptide(L)'
;MWVDPNRTADVRCRARRVFGCYKYIHPLKAEPLEWFAVEGTVTVDCDFVKSECFKKGGTGEASVEHWMHTQIVENNKSTVPQKKPPVKSARPDVFMFVFDSVSSTQARRSLPRSLSFLETKFGGRHFHHLNKVGDNTRPNAYAMFLGWRIYAIRRDSVGGVNADSDHPDVCKYARDNDSVIFREYEKIGYKTMYSEDYGSGTAFSWNCKGFKNQEANHLFR
;
A
#
# COMPACT_ATOMS: atom_id res chain seq x y z
N MET A 1 -12.27 2.72 18.15
CA MET A 1 -13.00 1.48 17.80
C MET A 1 -14.29 1.46 18.60
N TRP A 2 -15.46 1.47 17.94
CA TRP A 2 -16.75 1.33 18.63
C TRP A 2 -17.09 -0.15 18.72
N VAL A 3 -16.66 -0.80 19.81
CA VAL A 3 -17.26 -2.08 20.21
C VAL A 3 -18.50 -1.69 21.01
N ASP A 4 -19.68 -2.10 20.56
CA ASP A 4 -20.96 -1.76 21.21
C ASP A 4 -20.92 -2.13 22.70
N PRO A 5 -20.96 -1.13 23.62
CA PRO A 5 -20.89 -1.37 25.05
C PRO A 5 -22.13 -2.08 25.63
N ASN A 6 -23.22 -2.22 24.85
CA ASN A 6 -24.43 -2.92 25.28
C ASN A 6 -24.46 -4.43 24.94
N ARG A 7 -23.39 -4.99 24.37
CA ARG A 7 -23.35 -6.43 24.09
C ARG A 7 -23.07 -7.26 25.33
N THR A 8 -24.15 -7.78 25.91
CA THR A 8 -24.29 -8.99 26.76
C THR A 8 -23.09 -9.38 27.63
N ALA A 9 -23.31 -9.46 28.94
CA ALA A 9 -22.34 -9.80 30.00
C ALA A 9 -21.45 -11.06 29.83
N ASP A 10 -21.59 -11.84 28.74
CA ASP A 10 -20.88 -13.09 28.44
C ASP A 10 -19.98 -13.04 27.20
N VAL A 11 -19.63 -11.84 26.70
CA VAL A 11 -18.73 -11.68 25.54
C VAL A 11 -17.38 -11.13 25.97
N ARG A 12 -16.31 -11.85 25.62
CA ARG A 12 -14.92 -11.42 25.83
C ARG A 12 -14.30 -11.02 24.51
N CYS A 13 -13.83 -9.78 24.42
CA CYS A 13 -13.16 -9.26 23.24
C CYS A 13 -11.65 -9.06 23.48
N ARG A 14 -10.87 -9.27 22.43
CA ARG A 14 -9.45 -8.94 22.38
C ARG A 14 -9.12 -8.25 21.06
N ALA A 15 -8.12 -7.40 21.08
CA ALA A 15 -7.60 -6.77 19.89
C ALA A 15 -6.08 -6.91 19.86
N ARG A 16 -5.52 -6.79 18.66
CA ARG A 16 -4.09 -6.65 18.46
C ARG A 16 -3.83 -5.68 17.33
N ARG A 17 -2.71 -5.00 17.43
CA ARG A 17 -2.16 -4.24 16.32
C ARG A 17 -1.72 -5.21 15.23
N VAL A 18 -2.01 -4.89 13.98
CA VAL A 18 -1.43 -5.61 12.84
C VAL A 18 0.04 -5.19 12.71
N PHE A 19 0.86 -6.03 12.09
CA PHE A 19 2.31 -5.83 12.00
C PHE A 19 2.68 -4.41 11.53
N GLY A 20 3.74 -3.86 12.11
CA GLY A 20 4.43 -2.73 11.49
C GLY A 20 3.72 -1.38 11.50
N CYS A 21 2.88 -1.08 12.50
CA CYS A 21 2.13 0.19 12.64
C CYS A 21 2.91 1.46 12.23
N TYR A 22 4.20 1.53 12.56
CA TYR A 22 5.07 2.68 12.24
C TYR A 22 6.47 2.28 11.74
N LYS A 23 6.66 0.99 11.44
CA LYS A 23 7.93 0.47 10.93
C LYS A 23 7.64 -0.58 9.89
N TYR A 24 8.34 -0.50 8.77
CA TYR A 24 8.30 -1.58 7.80
C TYR A 24 8.93 -2.83 8.43
N ILE A 25 8.15 -3.89 8.49
CA ILE A 25 8.63 -5.21 8.86
C ILE A 25 8.36 -6.08 7.64
N HIS A 26 9.42 -6.69 7.10
CA HIS A 26 9.28 -7.59 5.96
C HIS A 26 8.28 -8.70 6.32
N PRO A 27 7.27 -9.00 5.49
CA PRO A 27 6.16 -9.89 5.87
C PRO A 27 6.62 -11.29 6.25
N LEU A 28 7.62 -11.84 5.53
CA LEU A 28 8.24 -13.12 5.87
C LEU A 28 9.00 -13.14 7.21
N LYS A 29 9.18 -11.98 7.85
CA LYS A 29 9.86 -11.80 9.14
C LYS A 29 8.96 -11.13 10.17
N ALA A 30 7.69 -10.92 9.83
CA ALA A 30 6.76 -10.19 10.66
C ALA A 30 6.14 -11.17 11.67
N GLU A 31 6.32 -10.89 12.96
CA GLU A 31 5.70 -11.64 14.05
C GLU A 31 4.48 -10.88 14.60
N PRO A 32 3.33 -11.56 14.81
CA PRO A 32 2.11 -10.86 15.19
C PRO A 32 2.31 -10.16 16.54
N LEU A 33 1.83 -8.92 16.64
CA LEU A 33 1.86 -8.23 17.92
C LEU A 33 0.91 -8.90 18.92
N GLU A 34 1.23 -8.77 20.21
CA GLU A 34 0.49 -9.40 21.28
C GLU A 34 -0.97 -8.94 21.34
N TRP A 35 -1.84 -9.87 21.73
CA TRP A 35 -3.24 -9.58 21.99
C TRP A 35 -3.40 -8.87 23.33
N PHE A 36 -4.25 -7.85 23.36
CA PHE A 36 -4.71 -7.18 24.58
C PHE A 36 -6.22 -7.29 24.71
N ALA A 37 -6.71 -7.33 25.96
CA ALA A 37 -8.14 -7.35 26.24
C ALA A 37 -8.80 -6.02 25.85
N VAL A 38 -10.03 -6.08 25.32
CA VAL A 38 -10.83 -4.88 25.02
C VAL A 38 -11.92 -4.76 26.07
N GLU A 39 -11.72 -3.85 27.00
CA GLU A 39 -12.67 -3.51 28.06
C GLU A 39 -13.24 -2.11 27.78
N GLY A 40 -14.50 -2.05 27.33
CA GLY A 40 -15.13 -0.80 26.92
C GLY A 40 -14.47 -0.19 25.68
N THR A 41 -14.22 1.11 25.71
CA THR A 41 -13.63 1.83 24.57
C THR A 41 -12.12 1.88 24.69
N VAL A 42 -11.43 1.31 23.71
CA VAL A 42 -9.96 1.33 23.62
C VAL A 42 -9.51 2.15 22.41
N THR A 43 -8.50 2.99 22.64
CA THR A 43 -7.80 3.74 21.59
C THR A 43 -6.52 3.01 21.22
N VAL A 44 -6.31 2.77 19.93
CA VAL A 44 -5.15 2.04 19.43
C VAL A 44 -4.40 2.94 18.46
N ASP A 45 -3.14 3.21 18.80
CA ASP A 45 -2.19 3.95 17.96
C ASP A 45 -1.61 2.99 16.91
N CYS A 46 -2.39 2.68 15.87
CA CYS A 46 -2.01 1.89 14.71
C CYS A 46 -3.06 1.99 13.60
N ASP A 47 -2.66 2.07 12.33
CA ASP A 47 -3.60 2.12 11.20
C ASP A 47 -4.47 0.86 11.08
N PHE A 48 -3.91 -0.31 11.41
CA PHE A 48 -4.58 -1.60 11.24
C PHE A 48 -4.68 -2.33 12.57
N VAL A 49 -5.92 -2.64 12.96
CA VAL A 49 -6.22 -3.31 14.23
C VAL A 49 -7.11 -4.51 13.96
N LYS A 50 -6.67 -5.68 14.39
CA LYS A 50 -7.48 -6.89 14.35
C LYS A 50 -8.19 -7.05 15.68
N SER A 51 -9.47 -7.41 15.65
CA SER A 51 -10.22 -7.74 16.86
C SER A 51 -10.99 -9.04 16.72
N GLU A 52 -11.11 -9.73 17.85
CA GLU A 52 -11.82 -10.99 17.98
C GLU A 52 -12.67 -10.94 19.24
N CYS A 53 -13.91 -11.36 19.14
CA CYS A 53 -14.79 -11.51 20.29
C CYS A 53 -15.31 -12.94 20.37
N PHE A 54 -15.37 -13.44 21.60
CA PHE A 54 -15.76 -14.80 21.91
C PHE A 54 -16.91 -14.79 22.91
N LYS A 55 -17.89 -15.66 22.71
CA LYS A 55 -18.98 -15.89 23.65
C LYS A 55 -18.79 -17.23 24.35
N LYS A 56 -19.00 -17.26 25.67
CA LYS A 56 -18.95 -18.50 26.44
C LYS A 56 -20.17 -19.37 26.10
N GLY A 57 -19.92 -20.60 25.67
CA GLY A 57 -20.93 -21.62 25.40
C GLY A 57 -20.78 -22.83 26.33
N GLY A 58 -21.68 -23.81 26.21
CA GLY A 58 -21.71 -24.99 27.09
C GLY A 58 -20.50 -25.92 27.01
N THR A 59 -19.74 -25.90 25.91
CA THR A 59 -18.58 -26.78 25.68
C THR A 59 -17.29 -26.03 25.35
N GLY A 60 -17.26 -24.69 25.44
CA GLY A 60 -16.09 -23.88 25.12
C GLY A 60 -16.43 -22.43 24.76
N GLU A 61 -15.43 -21.70 24.24
CA GLU A 61 -15.62 -20.35 23.70
C GLU A 61 -15.87 -20.42 22.19
N ALA A 62 -16.96 -19.78 21.72
CA ALA A 62 -17.26 -19.66 20.30
C ALA A 62 -16.90 -18.26 19.81
N SER A 63 -16.15 -18.16 18.71
CA SER A 63 -15.90 -16.90 18.03
C SER A 63 -17.21 -16.34 17.49
N VAL A 64 -17.57 -15.13 17.90
CA VAL A 64 -18.77 -14.44 17.44
C VAL A 64 -18.45 -13.28 16.52
N GLU A 65 -17.25 -12.71 16.65
CA GLU A 65 -16.79 -11.62 15.79
C GLU A 65 -15.31 -11.71 15.49
N HIS A 66 -14.97 -11.33 14.26
CA HIS A 66 -13.61 -11.30 13.79
C HIS A 66 -13.46 -10.21 12.74
N TRP A 67 -12.95 -9.05 13.16
CA TRP A 67 -12.90 -7.84 12.35
C TRP A 67 -11.48 -7.34 12.14
N MET A 68 -11.25 -6.73 10.99
CA MET A 68 -10.08 -5.91 10.73
C MET A 68 -10.54 -4.47 10.60
N HIS A 69 -10.10 -3.65 11.54
CA HIS A 69 -10.37 -2.22 11.55
C HIS A 69 -9.21 -1.49 10.90
N THR A 70 -9.58 -0.56 10.03
CA THR A 70 -8.66 0.33 9.34
C THR A 70 -8.93 1.77 9.81
N GLN A 71 -7.87 2.49 10.11
CA GLN A 71 -7.89 3.89 10.49
C GLN A 71 -6.62 4.56 9.99
N ILE A 72 -6.64 5.89 9.92
CA ILE A 72 -5.45 6.69 9.61
C ILE A 72 -5.05 7.36 10.91
N VAL A 73 -3.97 6.87 11.52
CA VAL A 73 -3.44 7.44 12.75
C VAL A 73 -2.31 8.40 12.40
N GLU A 74 -2.52 9.69 12.64
CA GLU A 74 -1.54 10.71 12.30
C GLU A 74 -0.19 10.47 13.01
N ASN A 75 0.81 10.03 12.24
CA ASN A 75 2.17 9.93 12.72
C ASN A 75 2.91 11.25 12.45
N ASN A 76 3.23 11.99 13.51
CA ASN A 76 4.04 13.21 13.42
C ASN A 76 5.55 12.93 13.30
N LYS A 77 5.96 11.66 13.34
CA LYS A 77 7.37 11.22 13.21
C LYS A 77 7.73 10.90 11.76
N SER A 78 7.39 11.79 10.83
CA SER A 78 7.96 11.67 9.48
C SER A 78 9.48 11.79 9.59
N THR A 79 10.20 10.80 9.08
CA THR A 79 11.67 10.83 8.98
C THR A 79 12.15 11.61 7.75
N VAL A 80 11.22 12.03 6.90
CA VAL A 80 11.49 12.77 5.67
C VAL A 80 11.43 14.27 5.97
N PRO A 81 12.51 15.03 5.75
CA PRO A 81 12.49 16.48 5.91
C PRO A 81 11.43 17.09 4.99
N GLN A 82 10.34 17.59 5.58
CA GLN A 82 9.29 18.26 4.83
C GLN A 82 9.73 19.70 4.52
N LYS A 83 9.74 20.06 3.24
CA LYS A 83 9.84 21.48 2.87
C LYS A 83 8.58 22.17 3.37
N LYS A 84 8.71 23.38 3.94
CA LYS A 84 7.55 24.19 4.31
C LYS A 84 6.61 24.22 3.10
N PRO A 85 5.36 23.75 3.24
CA PRO A 85 4.48 23.66 2.10
C PRO A 85 4.32 25.07 1.53
N PRO A 86 4.58 25.31 0.23
CA PRO A 86 4.07 26.50 -0.42
C PRO A 86 2.55 26.51 -0.18
N VAL A 87 2.02 27.71 0.12
CA VAL A 87 0.65 28.02 0.57
C VAL A 87 -0.37 26.93 0.19
N LYS A 88 -1.09 26.40 1.20
CA LYS A 88 -2.02 25.25 1.14
C LYS A 88 -3.04 25.24 -0.01
N SER A 89 -3.29 26.34 -0.72
CA SER A 89 -4.56 26.57 -1.41
C SER A 89 -4.68 26.09 -2.86
N ALA A 90 -3.84 25.17 -3.38
CA ALA A 90 -3.95 24.78 -4.80
C ALA A 90 -3.46 23.37 -5.17
N ARG A 91 -3.32 22.43 -4.22
CA ARG A 91 -2.77 21.10 -4.51
C ARG A 91 -3.87 20.04 -4.49
N PRO A 92 -4.11 19.30 -5.60
CA PRO A 92 -5.09 18.23 -5.61
C PRO A 92 -4.57 17.00 -4.85
N ASP A 93 -5.49 16.25 -4.27
CA ASP A 93 -5.22 14.90 -3.80
C ASP A 93 -4.96 13.98 -5.00
N VAL A 94 -4.02 13.05 -4.84
CA VAL A 94 -3.61 12.13 -5.90
C VAL A 94 -3.92 10.71 -5.48
N PHE A 95 -4.77 10.05 -6.27
CA PHE A 95 -5.12 8.65 -6.10
C PHE A 95 -4.53 7.83 -7.26
N MET A 96 -3.77 6.80 -6.93
CA MET A 96 -3.21 5.88 -7.91
C MET A 96 -3.76 4.48 -7.68
N PHE A 97 -4.49 3.97 -8.67
CA PHE A 97 -5.01 2.60 -8.67
C PHE A 97 -4.21 1.76 -9.67
N VAL A 98 -3.65 0.65 -9.18
CA VAL A 98 -2.80 -0.26 -9.97
C VAL A 98 -3.45 -1.63 -9.94
N PHE A 99 -3.52 -2.30 -11.08
CA PHE A 99 -4.15 -3.61 -11.23
C PHE A 99 -3.15 -4.61 -11.78
N ASP A 100 -2.89 -5.70 -11.04
CA ASP A 100 -2.10 -6.85 -11.47
C ASP A 100 -3.04 -8.04 -11.74
N SER A 101 -3.10 -8.67 -12.92
CA SER A 101 -2.54 -8.30 -14.22
C SER A 101 -3.70 -7.98 -15.17
N VAL A 102 -3.70 -6.79 -15.78
CA VAL A 102 -4.73 -6.39 -16.74
C VAL A 102 -4.14 -5.81 -18.03
N SER A 103 -4.68 -6.22 -19.18
CA SER A 103 -4.38 -5.59 -20.47
C SER A 103 -5.45 -4.55 -20.84
N SER A 104 -5.11 -3.56 -21.68
CA SER A 104 -6.09 -2.56 -22.15
C SER A 104 -7.31 -3.21 -22.82
N THR A 105 -7.10 -4.28 -23.61
CA THR A 105 -8.22 -4.96 -24.29
C THR A 105 -9.10 -5.74 -23.31
N GLN A 106 -8.51 -6.36 -22.29
CA GLN A 106 -9.25 -7.04 -21.22
C GLN A 106 -10.04 -6.05 -20.37
N ALA A 107 -9.43 -4.94 -19.95
CA ALA A 107 -10.10 -3.89 -19.19
C ALA A 107 -11.33 -3.36 -19.92
N ARG A 108 -11.23 -3.10 -21.24
CA ARG A 108 -12.37 -2.65 -22.05
C ARG A 108 -13.53 -3.65 -22.07
N ARG A 109 -13.25 -4.95 -22.12
CA ARG A 109 -14.28 -6.00 -22.17
C ARG A 109 -14.86 -6.30 -20.79
N SER A 110 -14.03 -6.36 -19.76
CA SER A 110 -14.41 -6.83 -18.42
C SER A 110 -14.84 -5.71 -17.47
N LEU A 111 -14.35 -4.49 -17.68
CA LEU A 111 -14.64 -3.33 -16.83
C LEU A 111 -15.28 -2.14 -17.59
N PRO A 112 -16.22 -2.37 -18.55
CA PRO A 112 -16.74 -1.29 -19.40
C PRO A 112 -17.47 -0.21 -18.60
N ARG A 113 -18.20 -0.60 -17.55
CA ARG A 113 -18.92 0.34 -16.68
C ARG A 113 -17.97 1.21 -15.87
N SER A 114 -16.88 0.63 -15.35
CA SER A 114 -15.87 1.36 -14.58
C SER A 114 -15.12 2.37 -15.45
N LEU A 115 -14.71 1.95 -16.65
CA LEU A 115 -14.03 2.86 -17.59
C LEU A 115 -14.96 4.00 -18.03
N SER A 116 -16.21 3.70 -18.38
CA SER A 116 -17.20 4.72 -18.73
C SER A 116 -17.46 5.69 -17.57
N PHE A 117 -17.53 5.20 -16.33
CA PHE A 117 -17.67 6.05 -15.15
C PHE A 117 -16.48 6.98 -14.96
N LEU A 118 -15.24 6.48 -15.09
CA LEU A 118 -14.04 7.29 -15.01
C LEU A 118 -14.01 8.39 -16.09
N GLU A 119 -14.33 8.06 -17.34
CA GLU A 119 -14.33 9.01 -18.44
C GLU A 119 -15.44 10.06 -18.31
N THR A 120 -16.66 9.65 -17.96
CA THR A 120 -17.84 10.53 -17.98
C THR A 120 -18.05 11.32 -16.69
N LYS A 121 -17.68 10.76 -15.53
CA LYS A 121 -17.91 11.42 -14.22
C LYS A 121 -16.67 12.09 -13.67
N PHE A 122 -15.48 11.53 -13.90
CA PHE A 122 -14.22 12.12 -13.46
C PHE A 122 -13.47 12.84 -14.58
N GLY A 123 -14.02 12.87 -15.80
CA GLY A 123 -13.35 13.48 -16.95
C GLY A 123 -12.06 12.74 -17.34
N GLY A 124 -11.94 11.46 -16.98
CA GLY A 124 -10.80 10.63 -17.28
C GLY A 124 -10.50 10.55 -18.77
N ARG A 125 -9.24 10.24 -19.10
CA ARG A 125 -8.78 10.03 -20.47
C ARG A 125 -8.04 8.71 -20.57
N HIS A 126 -8.37 7.94 -21.60
CA HIS A 126 -7.70 6.69 -21.90
C HIS A 126 -6.49 6.93 -22.81
N PHE A 127 -5.31 6.57 -22.33
CA PHE A 127 -4.08 6.53 -23.14
C PHE A 127 -4.01 5.21 -23.93
N HIS A 128 -4.55 5.20 -25.15
CA HIS A 128 -4.67 3.99 -25.97
C HIS A 128 -3.34 3.34 -26.37
N HIS A 129 -2.25 4.11 -26.38
CA HIS A 129 -0.92 3.67 -26.80
C HIS A 129 0.10 3.71 -25.66
N LEU A 130 -0.37 3.61 -24.42
CA LEU A 130 0.51 3.45 -23.27
C LEU A 130 1.03 2.01 -23.22
N ASN A 131 2.34 1.86 -23.37
CA ASN A 131 3.00 0.56 -23.33
C ASN A 131 3.56 0.27 -21.94
N LYS A 132 3.53 -1.01 -21.56
CA LYS A 132 4.28 -1.53 -20.41
C LYS A 132 5.79 -1.48 -20.72
N VAL A 133 6.61 -1.28 -19.71
CA VAL A 133 8.08 -1.20 -19.81
C VAL A 133 8.73 -2.58 -19.87
N GLY A 134 8.09 -3.59 -19.27
CA GLY A 134 8.55 -4.98 -19.35
C GLY A 134 7.43 -5.96 -19.06
N ASP A 135 7.74 -7.26 -19.11
CA ASP A 135 6.71 -8.28 -19.10
C ASP A 135 6.04 -8.51 -17.75
N ASN A 136 6.80 -8.40 -16.67
CA ASN A 136 6.35 -8.67 -15.31
C ASN A 136 6.04 -7.38 -14.53
N THR A 137 5.48 -7.51 -13.34
CA THR A 137 5.09 -6.37 -12.49
C THR A 137 6.28 -5.47 -12.12
N ARG A 138 7.45 -6.06 -11.86
CA ARG A 138 8.66 -5.35 -11.40
C ARG A 138 9.12 -4.23 -12.33
N PRO A 139 9.47 -4.45 -13.61
CA PRO A 139 9.92 -3.36 -14.49
C PRO A 139 8.89 -2.24 -14.65
N ASN A 140 7.60 -2.58 -14.63
CA ASN A 140 6.52 -1.59 -14.74
C ASN A 140 6.40 -0.75 -13.47
N ALA A 141 6.47 -1.38 -12.30
CA ALA A 141 6.44 -0.68 -11.03
C ALA A 141 7.68 0.21 -10.80
N TYR A 142 8.86 -0.25 -11.21
CA TYR A 142 10.08 0.58 -11.14
C TYR A 142 9.98 1.82 -12.03
N ALA A 143 9.48 1.66 -13.26
CA ALA A 143 9.27 2.79 -14.14
C ALA A 143 8.21 3.76 -13.59
N MET A 144 7.13 3.24 -13.00
CA MET A 144 6.03 4.06 -12.49
C MET A 144 6.37 4.78 -11.18
N PHE A 145 7.03 4.11 -10.24
CA PHE A 145 7.27 4.63 -8.89
C PHE A 145 8.64 5.27 -8.70
N LEU A 146 9.65 4.85 -9.46
CA LEU A 146 11.02 5.38 -9.38
C LEU A 146 11.46 6.14 -10.64
N GLY A 147 10.71 6.00 -11.74
CA GLY A 147 11.12 6.55 -13.03
C GLY A 147 12.25 5.77 -13.70
N TRP A 148 12.54 4.54 -13.24
CA TRP A 148 13.70 3.76 -13.68
C TRP A 148 13.31 2.70 -14.70
N ARG A 149 14.14 2.56 -15.74
CA ARG A 149 14.03 1.52 -16.74
C ARG A 149 15.08 0.45 -16.52
N ILE A 150 14.68 -0.57 -15.78
CA ILE A 150 15.57 -1.65 -15.34
C ILE A 150 15.83 -2.74 -16.40
N TYR A 151 15.10 -2.71 -17.52
CA TYR A 151 15.28 -3.63 -18.64
C TYR A 151 15.45 -2.87 -19.96
N ALA A 152 16.23 -3.46 -20.87
CA ALA A 152 16.36 -2.95 -22.22
C ALA A 152 15.06 -3.22 -23.00
N ILE A 153 14.56 -2.19 -23.68
CA ILE A 153 13.39 -2.30 -24.55
C ILE A 153 13.89 -2.63 -25.94
N ARG A 154 13.59 -3.83 -26.43
CA ARG A 154 13.90 -4.19 -27.82
C ARG A 154 12.88 -3.51 -28.73
N ARG A 155 13.36 -2.72 -29.69
CA ARG A 155 12.57 -2.26 -30.84
C ARG A 155 13.11 -2.97 -32.06
N ASP A 156 12.23 -3.68 -32.74
CA ASP A 156 12.49 -4.54 -33.89
C ASP A 156 12.91 -3.79 -35.16
N SER A 157 12.95 -2.45 -35.15
CA SER A 157 13.30 -1.68 -36.36
C SER A 157 14.09 -0.38 -36.15
N VAL A 158 14.31 0.07 -34.91
CA VAL A 158 14.83 1.43 -34.63
C VAL A 158 16.00 1.45 -33.64
N GLY A 159 16.56 0.30 -33.33
CA GLY A 159 17.50 0.14 -32.22
C GLY A 159 16.77 0.11 -30.88
N GLY A 160 17.16 -0.82 -30.01
CA GLY A 160 16.59 -0.91 -28.66
C GLY A 160 17.00 0.27 -27.79
N VAL A 161 16.26 0.48 -26.70
CA VAL A 161 16.67 1.42 -25.64
C VAL A 161 17.30 0.59 -24.52
N ASN A 162 18.57 0.82 -24.21
CA ASN A 162 19.31 0.08 -23.17
C ASN A 162 18.83 0.43 -21.78
N ALA A 163 18.72 -0.52 -20.85
CA ALA A 163 18.38 -0.23 -19.44
C ALA A 163 19.22 0.92 -18.88
N ASP A 164 18.67 1.65 -17.91
CA ASP A 164 19.36 2.76 -17.27
C ASP A 164 20.58 2.19 -16.52
N SER A 165 21.78 2.57 -16.99
CA SER A 165 23.04 1.92 -16.62
C SER A 165 23.50 2.20 -15.20
N ASP A 166 22.91 3.21 -14.56
CA ASP A 166 23.08 3.56 -13.15
C ASP A 166 22.32 2.61 -12.20
N HIS A 167 21.53 1.67 -12.73
CA HIS A 167 20.72 0.74 -11.95
C HIS A 167 20.93 -0.76 -12.26
N PRO A 168 22.17 -1.26 -12.36
CA PRO A 168 22.43 -2.64 -12.82
C PRO A 168 21.96 -3.73 -11.84
N ASP A 169 21.85 -3.41 -10.54
CA ASP A 169 21.55 -4.37 -9.46
C ASP A 169 20.40 -3.89 -8.56
N VAL A 170 19.23 -3.60 -9.14
CA VAL A 170 18.09 -3.01 -8.39
C VAL A 170 17.65 -3.82 -7.15
N CYS A 171 17.85 -5.13 -7.16
CA CYS A 171 17.42 -6.01 -6.06
C CYS A 171 18.45 -6.18 -4.93
N LYS A 172 19.70 -5.77 -5.14
CA LYS A 172 20.81 -6.02 -4.20
C LYS A 172 20.80 -5.11 -2.97
N TYR A 173 20.34 -3.87 -3.15
CA TYR A 173 20.33 -2.84 -2.10
C TYR A 173 18.91 -2.43 -1.73
N ALA A 174 18.75 -1.94 -0.50
CA ALA A 174 17.50 -1.38 -0.04
C ALA A 174 17.25 -0.02 -0.70
N ARG A 175 15.99 0.30 -0.99
CA ARG A 175 15.56 1.45 -1.78
C ARG A 175 15.29 2.70 -0.94
N ASP A 176 15.74 2.72 0.32
CA ASP A 176 15.48 3.82 1.26
C ASP A 176 16.12 5.15 0.88
N ASN A 177 17.11 5.16 0.01
CA ASN A 177 17.76 6.40 -0.41
C ASN A 177 17.29 6.86 -1.79
N ASP A 178 16.38 6.12 -2.42
CA ASP A 178 15.93 6.39 -3.77
C ASP A 178 14.75 7.35 -3.79
N SER A 179 14.62 8.08 -4.90
CA SER A 179 13.48 8.96 -5.17
C SER A 179 12.28 8.13 -5.59
N VAL A 180 11.45 7.78 -4.61
CA VAL A 180 10.20 7.03 -4.83
C VAL A 180 9.02 7.98 -4.71
N ILE A 181 8.04 7.87 -5.61
CA ILE A 181 6.93 8.81 -5.72
C ILE A 181 6.27 9.14 -4.38
N PHE A 182 6.02 8.14 -3.53
CA PHE A 182 5.38 8.36 -2.23
C PHE A 182 6.22 9.25 -1.30
N ARG A 183 7.54 9.11 -1.32
CA ARG A 183 8.45 9.96 -0.53
C ARG A 183 8.62 11.34 -1.13
N GLU A 184 8.61 11.46 -2.46
CA GLU A 184 8.65 12.77 -3.12
C GLU A 184 7.39 13.60 -2.80
N TYR A 185 6.22 12.96 -2.78
CA TYR A 185 4.98 13.60 -2.32
C TYR A 185 5.03 13.96 -0.83
N GLU A 186 5.60 13.10 0.01
CA GLU A 186 5.80 13.37 1.44
C GLU A 186 6.74 14.57 1.67
N LYS A 187 7.85 14.69 0.93
CA LYS A 187 8.81 15.80 1.01
C LYS A 187 8.16 17.17 0.76
N ILE A 188 7.13 17.21 -0.08
CA ILE A 188 6.38 18.44 -0.38
C ILE A 188 5.17 18.62 0.54
N GLY A 189 4.92 17.72 1.50
CA GLY A 189 3.92 17.88 2.55
C GLY A 189 2.60 17.13 2.33
N TYR A 190 2.53 16.21 1.37
CA TYR A 190 1.40 15.26 1.31
C TYR A 190 1.52 14.21 2.42
N LYS A 191 0.38 13.69 2.86
CA LYS A 191 0.32 12.42 3.58
C LYS A 191 0.14 11.31 2.57
N THR A 192 1.00 10.29 2.61
CA THR A 192 1.01 9.24 1.60
C THR A 192 0.56 7.90 2.17
N MET A 193 -0.19 7.14 1.38
CA MET A 193 -0.62 5.79 1.71
C MET A 193 -0.25 4.86 0.55
N TYR A 194 0.31 3.69 0.87
CA TYR A 194 0.52 2.61 -0.09
C TYR A 194 -0.21 1.36 0.40
N SER A 195 -1.11 0.85 -0.44
CA SER A 195 -2.00 -0.26 -0.13
C SER A 195 -1.88 -1.31 -1.22
N GLU A 196 -1.51 -2.53 -0.84
CA GLU A 196 -1.22 -3.64 -1.74
C GLU A 196 -1.87 -4.92 -1.21
N ASP A 197 -2.46 -5.74 -2.07
CA ASP A 197 -3.09 -7.01 -1.71
C ASP A 197 -2.11 -8.20 -1.67
N TYR A 198 -0.84 -7.95 -1.99
CA TYR A 198 0.26 -8.89 -1.90
C TYR A 198 1.25 -8.53 -0.79
N GLY A 199 1.39 -9.44 0.17
CA GLY A 199 2.14 -9.19 1.41
C GLY A 199 3.56 -8.63 1.19
N SER A 200 4.36 -9.16 0.25
CA SER A 200 5.74 -8.70 0.06
C SER A 200 5.92 -7.40 -0.74
N GLY A 201 4.83 -6.78 -1.19
CA GLY A 201 4.87 -5.65 -2.11
C GLY A 201 5.26 -6.12 -3.50
N THR A 202 4.32 -6.13 -4.44
CA THR A 202 4.47 -6.80 -5.74
C THR A 202 5.66 -6.27 -6.55
N ALA A 203 5.98 -4.98 -6.42
CA ALA A 203 7.13 -4.34 -7.07
C ALA A 203 8.50 -4.71 -6.49
N PHE A 204 8.57 -5.05 -5.19
CA PHE A 204 9.81 -5.22 -4.44
C PHE A 204 9.99 -6.62 -3.85
N SER A 205 9.14 -7.55 -4.28
CA SER A 205 9.15 -8.97 -3.94
C SER A 205 10.21 -9.75 -4.73
N TRP A 206 10.41 -11.04 -4.41
CA TRP A 206 11.29 -11.99 -5.11
C TRP A 206 12.78 -11.58 -5.20
N ASN A 207 13.54 -11.87 -4.14
CA ASN A 207 15.00 -11.65 -4.02
C ASN A 207 15.47 -10.18 -4.05
N CYS A 208 14.55 -9.22 -3.96
CA CYS A 208 14.89 -7.81 -3.80
C CYS A 208 14.86 -7.41 -2.32
N LYS A 209 15.77 -6.53 -1.90
CA LYS A 209 15.81 -6.05 -0.51
C LYS A 209 14.61 -5.16 -0.14
N GLY A 210 13.93 -4.57 -1.13
CA GLY A 210 12.82 -3.63 -0.92
C GLY A 210 13.24 -2.41 -0.10
N PHE A 211 12.39 -1.98 0.82
CA PHE A 211 12.69 -0.90 1.76
C PHE A 211 13.02 -1.44 3.15
N LYS A 212 13.89 -0.75 3.89
CA LYS A 212 14.14 -0.99 5.32
C LYS A 212 13.16 -0.21 6.19
N ASN A 213 12.84 1.02 5.80
CA ASN A 213 11.83 1.86 6.44
C ASN A 213 10.55 1.88 5.63
N GLN A 214 9.46 2.39 6.20
CA GLN A 214 8.20 2.55 5.46
C GLN A 214 8.43 3.46 4.24
N GLU A 215 7.87 3.07 3.10
CA GLU A 215 7.95 3.82 1.85
C GLU A 215 6.88 4.91 1.73
N ALA A 216 5.85 4.87 2.57
CA ALA A 216 4.78 5.86 2.68
C ALA A 216 4.42 6.07 4.17
N ASN A 217 3.64 7.11 4.48
CA ASN A 217 3.22 7.38 5.87
C ASN A 217 2.28 6.29 6.43
N HIS A 218 1.44 5.72 5.58
CA HIS A 218 0.45 4.70 5.92
C HIS A 218 0.60 3.51 4.99
N LEU A 219 0.54 2.28 5.52
CA LEU A 219 0.78 1.06 4.74
C LEU A 219 -0.27 -0.01 5.03
N PHE A 220 -0.86 -0.58 3.96
CA PHE A 220 -1.70 -1.76 4.03
C PHE A 220 -1.12 -2.89 3.17
N ARG A 221 -0.92 -4.07 3.75
CA ARG A 221 -0.35 -5.27 3.12
C ARG A 221 -0.84 -6.54 3.80
#